data_AF-A0A6F9AFM0-F1
#
_entry.id   AF-A0A6F9AFM0-F1
#
_cell.length_a   1.000
_cell.length_b   1.000
_cell.length_c   1.000
_cell.angle_alpha   90.00
_cell.angle_beta   90.00
_cell.angle_gamma   90.00
#
_symmetry.space_group_name_H-M   'P 1'
#
loop_
_entity.id
_entity.type
_entity.pdbx_description
1 polymer ?
#
loop_
_entity_poly.entity_id
_entity_poly.type
_entity_poly.pdbx_seq_one_letter_code
_entity_poly.pdbx_strand_id
1 'polypeptide(L)'
;MAATDRSRSEAAKQRRQDQLQRWLESETDQTGPGTRDGSMGTGTRRARVRFAQGAVFMAACSAGDTEEVAALLRQGADINHANIDGLTALHQVFN
;
A
#
# COMPACT_ATOMS: atom_id res chain seq x y z
N MET A 1 44.78 7.16 -2.20
CA MET A 1 43.41 7.38 -2.72
C MET A 1 42.37 6.38 -2.19
N ALA A 2 42.68 5.10 -1.96
CA ALA A 2 41.69 4.08 -1.56
C ALA A 2 41.21 4.13 -0.10
N ALA A 3 42.05 4.59 0.84
CA ALA A 3 41.69 4.64 2.27
C ALA A 3 40.62 5.69 2.59
N THR A 4 40.62 6.82 1.88
CA THR A 4 39.62 7.90 2.01
C THR A 4 38.26 7.50 1.45
N ASP A 5 38.22 6.64 0.43
CA ASP A 5 36.98 6.11 -0.15
C ASP A 5 36.28 5.12 0.81
N ARG A 6 37.05 4.21 1.42
CA ARG A 6 36.55 3.29 2.44
C ARG A 6 36.01 4.02 3.67
N SER A 7 36.69 5.07 4.13
CA SER A 7 36.24 5.89 5.26
C SER A 7 34.92 6.62 4.98
N ARG A 8 34.71 7.11 3.74
CA ARG A 8 33.45 7.72 3.31
C ARG A 8 32.30 6.70 3.24
N SER A 9 32.59 5.49 2.75
CA SER A 9 31.63 4.39 2.67
C SER A 9 31.14 3.95 4.06
N GLU A 10 32.04 3.78 5.02
CA GLU A 10 31.68 3.45 6.40
C GLU A 10 30.89 4.59 7.08
N ALA A 11 31.26 5.85 6.83
CA ALA A 11 30.51 7.00 7.33
C ALA A 11 29.08 7.06 6.76
N ALA A 12 28.86 6.64 5.51
CA ALA A 12 27.53 6.58 4.91
C ALA A 12 26.66 5.48 5.56
N LYS A 13 27.23 4.30 5.84
CA LYS A 13 26.54 3.21 6.55
C LYS A 13 26.15 3.63 7.96
N GLN A 14 27.06 4.29 8.69
CA GLN A 14 26.78 4.77 10.05
C GLN A 14 25.63 5.77 10.06
N ARG A 15 25.65 6.77 9.17
CA ARG A 15 24.55 7.74 9.06
C ARG A 15 23.21 7.08 8.73
N ARG A 16 23.22 6.03 7.91
CA ARG A 16 22.00 5.27 7.61
C ARG A 16 21.51 4.49 8.83
N GLN A 17 22.41 3.90 9.61
CA GLN A 17 22.07 3.23 10.87
C GLN A 17 21.44 4.21 11.87
N ASP A 18 22.06 5.38 12.07
CA ASP A 18 21.55 6.42 12.97
C ASP A 18 20.17 6.92 12.52
N GLN A 19 19.95 7.05 11.20
CA GLN A 19 18.66 7.45 10.64
C GLN A 19 17.56 6.40 10.92
N LEU A 20 17.88 5.11 10.79
CA LEU A 20 16.94 4.03 11.06
C LEU A 20 16.59 3.95 12.55
N GLN A 21 17.56 4.13 13.45
CA GLN A 21 17.30 4.20 14.90
C GLN A 21 16.32 5.32 15.25
N ARG A 22 16.55 6.53 14.73
CA ARG A 22 15.63 7.66 14.93
C ARG A 22 14.24 7.41 14.36
N TRP A 23 14.15 6.66 13.26
CA TRP A 23 12.85 6.32 12.66
C TRP A 23 12.06 5.33 13.52
N LEU A 24 12.71 4.29 14.04
CA LEU A 24 12.09 3.29 14.94
C LEU A 24 11.56 3.92 16.24
N GLU A 25 12.23 4.95 16.75
CA GLU A 25 11.79 5.70 17.93
C GLU A 25 10.70 6.73 17.62
N SER A 26 10.43 7.00 16.34
CA SER A 26 9.47 8.02 15.92
C SER A 26 8.02 7.55 16.03
N GLU A 27 7.12 8.50 16.23
CA GLU A 27 5.67 8.24 16.22
C GLU A 27 5.18 7.63 14.89
N THR A 28 5.94 7.82 13.80
CA THR A 28 5.57 7.31 12.46
C THR A 28 5.65 5.78 12.40
N ASP A 29 6.59 5.17 13.12
CA ASP A 29 6.68 3.70 13.24
C ASP A 29 5.63 3.16 14.20
N GLN A 30 5.34 3.89 15.29
CA GLN A 30 4.32 3.52 16.28
C GLN A 30 2.90 3.58 15.72
N THR A 31 2.65 4.42 14.70
CA THR A 31 1.45 4.30 13.87
C THR A 31 1.59 3.10 12.93
N GLY A 32 1.41 1.89 13.47
CA GLY A 32 1.34 0.66 12.67
C GLY A 32 0.31 0.77 11.54
N PRO A 33 0.33 -0.16 10.55
CA PRO A 33 -0.63 -0.17 9.45
C PRO A 33 -2.04 -0.21 10.03
N GLY A 34 -2.67 0.96 10.07
CA GLY A 34 -3.72 1.23 11.03
C GLY A 34 -4.82 0.19 10.95
N THR A 35 -5.03 -0.51 12.05
CA THR A 35 -6.37 -0.91 12.44
C THR A 35 -7.23 0.34 12.38
N ARG A 36 -7.92 0.54 11.26
CA ARG A 36 -9.14 1.35 11.18
C ARG A 36 -10.26 0.63 11.95
N ASP A 37 -9.94 0.12 13.13
CA ASP A 37 -10.90 -0.43 14.05
C ASP A 37 -11.70 0.77 14.59
N GLY A 38 -12.88 0.96 14.02
CA GLY A 38 -14.19 0.93 14.68
C GLY A 38 -14.42 1.55 16.07
N SER A 39 -13.41 1.98 16.82
CA SER A 39 -13.55 2.26 18.25
C SER A 39 -12.79 3.53 18.67
N MET A 40 -13.26 4.69 18.20
CA MET A 40 -13.32 5.89 19.05
C MET A 40 -14.17 6.98 18.39
N GLY A 41 -15.31 7.29 19.01
CA GLY A 41 -15.92 8.62 19.07
C GLY A 41 -16.18 9.36 17.77
N THR A 42 -17.46 9.42 17.38
CA THR A 42 -18.09 10.54 16.65
C THR A 42 -17.39 10.98 15.35
N GLY A 43 -17.84 10.40 14.25
CA GLY A 43 -17.55 10.87 12.90
C GLY A 43 -16.59 9.95 12.17
N THR A 44 -17.13 8.97 11.43
CA THR A 44 -16.41 8.28 10.37
C THR A 44 -15.77 9.33 9.47
N ARG A 45 -14.47 9.61 9.66
CA ARG A 45 -13.70 10.44 8.74
C ARG A 45 -13.70 9.67 7.41
N ARG A 46 -14.63 10.03 6.52
CA ARG A 46 -14.66 9.49 5.17
C ARG A 46 -13.28 9.73 4.58
N ALA A 47 -12.68 8.69 4.00
CA ALA A 47 -11.37 8.88 3.40
C ALA A 47 -11.50 9.95 2.32
N ARG A 48 -10.60 10.93 2.38
CA ARG A 48 -10.62 12.13 1.53
C ARG A 48 -10.28 11.78 0.08
N VAL A 49 -9.59 10.66 -0.14
CA VAL A 49 -9.19 10.14 -1.45
C VAL A 49 -9.95 8.85 -1.71
N ARG A 50 -10.53 8.77 -2.91
CA ARG A 50 -11.23 7.59 -3.44
C ARG A 50 -10.72 7.31 -4.84
N PHE A 51 -10.61 6.03 -5.18
CA PHE A 51 -10.29 5.58 -6.52
C PHE A 51 -11.57 5.15 -7.23
N ALA A 52 -11.53 5.12 -8.56
CA ALA A 52 -12.64 4.60 -9.35
C ALA A 52 -12.89 3.12 -8.99
N GLN A 53 -14.16 2.73 -8.88
CA GLN A 53 -14.55 1.38 -8.45
C GLN A 53 -13.87 0.27 -9.27
N GLY A 54 -13.76 0.45 -10.59
CA GLY A 54 -13.11 -0.50 -11.48
C GLY A 54 -11.60 -0.66 -11.23
N ALA A 55 -10.90 0.41 -10.88
CA ALA A 55 -9.48 0.35 -10.51
C ALA A 55 -9.28 -0.40 -9.18
N VAL A 56 -10.17 -0.16 -8.20
CA VAL A 56 -10.15 -0.89 -6.92
C VAL A 56 -10.45 -2.37 -7.14
N PHE A 57 -11.42 -2.69 -7.99
CA PHE A 57 -11.77 -4.07 -8.35
C PHE A 57 -10.59 -4.82 -9.00
N MET A 58 -9.95 -4.20 -10.00
CA MET A 58 -8.76 -4.78 -10.65
C MET A 58 -7.62 -5.02 -9.65
N ALA A 59 -7.38 -4.08 -8.73
CA ALA A 59 -6.35 -4.23 -7.71
C ALA A 59 -6.66 -5.38 -6.73
N ALA A 60 -7.91 -5.49 -6.27
CA ALA A 60 -8.34 -6.59 -5.39
C ALA A 60 -8.19 -7.96 -6.07
N CYS A 61 -8.56 -8.07 -7.36
CA CYS A 61 -8.33 -9.28 -8.16
C CYS A 61 -6.84 -9.60 -8.30
N SER A 62 -6.00 -8.61 -8.61
CA SER A 62 -4.56 -8.81 -8.75
C SER A 62 -3.87 -9.19 -7.44
N ALA A 63 -4.41 -8.75 -6.29
CA ALA A 63 -3.90 -9.11 -4.97
C ALA A 63 -4.37 -10.50 -4.50
N GLY A 64 -5.35 -11.10 -5.20
CA GLY A 64 -5.99 -12.35 -4.77
C GLY A 64 -6.90 -12.19 -3.54
N ASP A 65 -7.29 -10.95 -3.19
CA ASP A 65 -8.15 -10.68 -2.03
C ASP A 65 -9.62 -11.03 -2.37
N THR A 66 -9.96 -12.29 -2.19
CA THR A 66 -11.31 -12.80 -2.53
C THR A 66 -12.43 -12.18 -1.69
N GLU A 67 -12.14 -11.75 -0.45
CA GLU A 67 -13.12 -11.13 0.43
C GLU A 67 -13.47 -9.72 -0.05
N GLU A 68 -12.44 -8.94 -0.40
CA GLU A 68 -12.61 -7.61 -0.97
C GLU A 68 -13.29 -7.70 -2.35
N VAL A 69 -12.88 -8.62 -3.23
CA VAL A 69 -13.56 -8.85 -4.51
C VAL A 69 -15.05 -9.15 -4.31
N ALA A 70 -15.41 -10.04 -3.38
CA ALA A 70 -16.79 -10.36 -3.10
C ALA A 70 -17.58 -9.16 -2.55
N ALA A 71 -16.95 -8.32 -1.72
CA ALA A 71 -17.56 -7.10 -1.20
C ALA A 71 -17.82 -6.07 -2.32
N LEU A 72 -16.86 -5.87 -3.22
CA LEU A 72 -16.99 -4.95 -4.36
C LEU A 72 -18.07 -5.41 -5.34
N LEU A 73 -18.20 -6.73 -5.58
CA LEU A 73 -19.27 -7.29 -6.40
C LEU A 73 -20.65 -7.05 -5.78
N ARG A 74 -20.80 -7.23 -4.46
CA ARG A 74 -22.06 -6.89 -3.76
C ARG A 74 -22.42 -5.41 -3.84
N GLN A 75 -21.41 -4.53 -3.99
CA GLN A 75 -21.59 -3.10 -4.19
C GLN A 75 -21.88 -2.70 -5.64
N GLY A 76 -21.91 -3.67 -6.58
CA GLY A 76 -22.18 -3.43 -7.99
C GLY A 76 -20.95 -3.05 -8.82
N ALA A 77 -19.75 -3.47 -8.42
CA ALA A 77 -18.59 -3.37 -9.29
C ALA A 77 -18.82 -4.16 -10.59
N ASP A 78 -18.45 -3.57 -11.73
CA ASP A 78 -18.50 -4.24 -13.02
C ASP A 78 -17.39 -5.28 -13.11
N ILE A 79 -17.77 -6.56 -13.14
CA ILE A 79 -16.86 -7.69 -13.28
C ILE A 79 -16.08 -7.66 -14.60
N ASN A 80 -16.64 -7.02 -15.64
CA ASN A 80 -16.05 -6.89 -16.96
C ASN A 80 -15.30 -5.57 -17.13
N HIS A 81 -15.05 -4.82 -16.05
CA HIS A 81 -14.27 -3.60 -16.11
C HIS A 81 -12.91 -3.89 -16.78
N ALA A 82 -12.59 -3.10 -17.80
CA ALA A 82 -11.33 -3.18 -18.52
C ALA A 82 -10.45 -1.98 -18.19
N ASN A 83 -9.14 -2.20 -18.10
CA ASN A 83 -8.16 -1.13 -17.98
C ASN A 83 -8.01 -0.35 -19.31
N ILE A 84 -7.08 0.61 -19.36
CA ILE A 84 -6.80 1.41 -20.57
C ILE A 84 -6.37 0.58 -21.78
N ASP A 85 -5.83 -0.61 -21.56
CA ASP A 85 -5.39 -1.54 -22.60
C ASP A 85 -6.50 -2.49 -23.05
N GLY A 86 -7.70 -2.38 -22.46
CA GLY A 86 -8.84 -3.27 -22.75
C GLY A 86 -8.81 -4.60 -21.98
N LEU A 87 -7.92 -4.76 -20.99
CA LEU A 87 -7.75 -6.00 -20.24
C LEU A 87 -8.65 -6.01 -19.00
N THR A 88 -9.48 -7.05 -18.88
CA THR A 88 -10.28 -7.32 -17.68
C THR A 88 -9.47 -8.07 -16.63
N ALA A 89 -10.02 -8.21 -15.42
CA ALA A 89 -9.40 -8.99 -14.35
C ALA A 89 -9.05 -10.42 -14.82
N LEU A 90 -9.95 -11.06 -15.59
CA LEU A 90 -9.73 -12.41 -16.11
C LEU A 90 -8.54 -12.50 -17.09
N HIS A 91 -8.26 -11.46 -17.87
CA HIS A 91 -7.08 -11.46 -18.74
C HIS A 91 -5.78 -11.48 -17.94
N GLN A 92 -5.81 -10.98 -16.70
CA GLN A 92 -4.62 -10.82 -15.85
C GLN A 92 -4.34 -12.05 -14.97
N VAL A 93 -5.24 -13.03 -14.84
CA VAL A 93 -5.10 -14.15 -13.89
C VAL A 93 -4.22 -15.31 -14.37
N PHE A 94 -3.27 -15.08 -15.29
CA PHE A 94 -2.34 -16.12 -15.74
C PHE A 94 -0.92 -15.86 -15.23
N ASN A 95 -0.54 -16.55 -14.15
CA ASN A 95 0.84 -16.88 -13.77
C ASN A 95 0.85 -18.26 -13.10
#